data_AF-A0A434BNW4-F1
#
_entry.id   AF-A0A434BNW4-F1
#
_cell.length_a   1.000
_cell.length_b   1.000
_cell.length_c   1.000
_cell.angle_alpha   90.00
_cell.angle_beta   90.00
_cell.angle_gamma   90.00
#
_symmetry.space_group_name_H-M   'P 1'
#
loop_
_entity.id
_entity.type
_entity.pdbx_description
1 polymer ?
#
loop_
_entity_poly.entity_id
_entity_poly.type
_entity_poly.pdbx_seq_one_letter_code
_entity_poly.pdbx_strand_id
1 'polypeptide(L)'
;MNILLKRVLDRLVRTGNLKVTGPKGSAVVFGDGSGEPVHMHIKTAHAERAITFDPMLAVPEAYMDGELDILEGGVLGVMRIAFQN
;
A
#
# COMPACT_ATOMS: atom_id res chain seq x y z
N MET A 1 -1.80 -10.48 4.35
CA MET A 1 -0.62 -9.62 4.50
C MET A 1 0.24 -10.05 5.69
N ASN A 2 1.56 -10.10 5.53
CA ASN A 2 2.49 -10.48 6.60
C ASN A 2 2.64 -9.37 7.68
N ILE A 3 3.15 -9.72 8.86
CA ILE A 3 3.23 -8.79 10.02
C ILE A 3 4.26 -7.68 9.81
N LEU A 4 5.34 -7.95 9.06
CA LEU A 4 6.40 -6.98 8.81
C LEU A 4 5.89 -5.83 7.94
N LEU A 5 5.23 -6.15 6.82
CA LEU A 5 4.63 -5.14 5.95
C LEU A 5 3.60 -4.30 6.71
N LYS A 6 2.75 -4.95 7.53
CA LYS A 6 1.79 -4.23 8.36
C LYS A 6 2.47 -3.18 9.25
N ARG A 7 3.57 -3.53 9.91
CA ARG A 7 4.32 -2.59 10.76
C ARG A 7 4.97 -1.45 9.96
N VAL A 8 5.48 -1.76 8.77
CA VAL A 8 6.07 -0.75 7.88
C VAL A 8 4.99 0.24 7.43
N LEU A 9 3.86 -0.24 6.93
CA LEU A 9 2.75 0.61 6.48
C LEU A 9 2.10 1.39 7.64
N ASP A 10 1.94 0.78 8.81
CA ASP A 10 1.45 1.49 10.01
C ASP A 10 2.35 2.66 10.38
N ARG A 11 3.68 2.50 10.24
CA ARG A 11 4.63 3.58 10.49
C ARG A 11 4.59 4.68 9.44
N LEU A 12 4.45 4.30 8.16
CA LEU A 12 4.52 5.21 7.01
C LEU A 12 3.21 5.93 6.72
N VAL A 13 2.06 5.39 7.11
CA VAL A 13 0.75 5.95 6.79
C VAL A 13 0.05 6.32 8.09
N ARG A 14 0.28 7.55 8.55
CA ARG A 14 -0.35 8.12 9.75
C ARG A 14 -1.59 8.94 9.40
N THR A 15 -1.56 9.67 8.30
CA THR A 15 -2.67 10.48 7.77
C THR A 15 -3.15 9.90 6.44
N GLY A 16 -4.47 9.78 6.28
CA GLY A 16 -5.12 9.28 5.08
C GLY A 16 -6.01 8.05 5.32
N ASN A 17 -6.64 7.56 4.25
CA ASN A 17 -7.50 6.39 4.28
C ASN A 17 -6.99 5.33 3.27
N LEU A 18 -5.96 4.58 3.67
CA LEU A 18 -5.35 3.56 2.82
C LEU A 18 -5.80 2.15 3.22
N LYS A 19 -6.48 1.47 2.32
CA LYS A 19 -6.75 0.03 2.41
C LYS A 19 -5.73 -0.74 1.59
N VAL A 20 -5.15 -1.79 2.15
CA VAL A 20 -4.24 -2.70 1.44
C VAL A 20 -4.72 -4.14 1.57
N THR A 21 -5.02 -4.77 0.44
CA THR A 21 -5.24 -6.23 0.34
C THR A 21 -3.91 -6.89 -0.01
N GLY A 22 -3.48 -7.84 0.83
CA GLY A 22 -2.28 -8.63 0.52
C GLY A 22 -2.58 -9.89 -0.31
N PRO A 23 -1.53 -10.65 -0.70
CA PRO A 23 -1.66 -11.79 -1.62
C PRO A 23 -2.57 -12.94 -1.12
N LYS A 24 -2.78 -13.01 0.19
CA LYS A 24 -3.68 -13.98 0.85
C LYS A 24 -5.13 -13.50 0.94
N GLY A 25 -5.50 -12.41 0.25
CA GLY A 25 -6.86 -11.83 0.26
C GLY A 25 -7.24 -11.05 1.52
N SER A 26 -6.39 -11.02 2.55
CA SER A 26 -6.66 -10.23 3.77
C SER A 26 -6.38 -8.76 3.55
N ALA A 27 -7.38 -7.92 3.85
CA ALA A 27 -7.30 -6.47 3.82
C ALA A 27 -7.02 -5.87 5.21
N VAL A 28 -6.25 -4.79 5.24
CA VAL A 28 -6.02 -3.96 6.43
C VAL A 28 -6.13 -2.49 6.02
N VAL A 29 -6.65 -1.66 6.91
CA VAL A 29 -6.73 -0.20 6.72
C VAL A 29 -5.65 0.48 7.57
N PHE A 30 -5.02 1.51 7.01
CA PHE A 30 -3.97 2.33 7.61
C PHE A 30 -4.30 3.81 7.48
N GLY A 31 -3.69 4.61 8.35
CA GLY A 31 -3.94 6.04 8.50
C GLY A 31 -5.05 6.37 9.50
N ASP A 32 -5.41 7.64 9.57
CA ASP A 32 -6.42 8.20 10.47
C ASP A 32 -7.85 8.17 9.89
N GLY A 33 -7.99 7.68 8.65
CA GLY A 33 -9.27 7.61 7.93
C GLY A 33 -9.67 8.93 7.25
N SER A 34 -8.81 9.95 7.26
CA SER A 34 -9.07 11.22 6.59
C SER A 34 -8.88 11.14 5.06
N GLY A 35 -9.56 12.01 4.33
CA GLY A 35 -9.44 12.13 2.87
C GLY A 35 -10.11 11.02 2.07
N GLU A 36 -9.92 11.05 0.74
CA GLU A 36 -10.52 10.06 -0.17
C GLU A 36 -9.93 8.67 0.05
N PRO A 37 -10.76 7.61 0.03
CA PRO A 37 -10.28 6.23 0.13
C PRO A 37 -9.33 5.87 -1.00
N VAL A 38 -8.27 5.13 -0.66
CA VAL A 38 -7.33 4.53 -1.61
C VAL A 38 -7.22 3.05 -1.30
N HIS A 39 -7.35 2.20 -2.31
CA HIS A 39 -7.26 0.74 -2.14
C HIS A 39 -6.17 0.14 -3.03
N MET A 40 -5.10 -0.35 -2.41
CA MET A 40 -4.04 -1.11 -3.08
C MET A 40 -4.26 -2.62 -2.92
N HIS A 41 -4.03 -3.38 -3.98
CA HIS A 41 -4.06 -4.85 -3.96
C HIS A 41 -2.71 -5.42 -4.40
N ILE A 42 -1.96 -5.97 -3.46
CA ILE A 42 -0.70 -6.65 -3.69
C ILE A 42 -1.00 -8.11 -4.03
N LYS A 43 -0.72 -8.51 -5.28
CA LYS A 43 -1.09 -9.82 -5.82
C LYS A 43 -0.10 -10.92 -5.45
N THR A 44 1.18 -10.59 -5.31
CA THR A 44 2.25 -11.59 -5.17
C THR A 44 3.01 -11.45 -3.85
N ALA A 45 3.50 -12.59 -3.35
CA ALA A 45 4.38 -12.61 -2.17
C ALA A 45 5.77 -12.01 -2.48
N HIS A 46 6.12 -11.84 -3.76
CA HIS A 46 7.32 -11.13 -4.19
C HIS A 46 7.17 -9.63 -3.91
N ALA A 47 6.16 -8.98 -4.48
CA ALA A 47 5.85 -7.57 -4.23
C ALA A 47 5.65 -7.28 -2.73
N GLU A 48 4.94 -8.15 -1.99
CA GLU A 48 4.77 -7.98 -0.54
C GLU A 48 6.11 -7.88 0.19
N ARG A 49 7.08 -8.75 -0.14
CA ARG A 49 8.41 -8.74 0.46
C ARG A 49 9.22 -7.54 0.02
N ALA A 50 9.24 -7.22 -1.27
CA ALA A 50 9.98 -6.08 -1.81
C ALA A 50 9.53 -4.76 -1.15
N ILE A 51 8.21 -4.52 -1.08
CA ILE A 51 7.62 -3.34 -0.43
C ILE A 51 7.92 -3.31 1.07
N THR A 52 8.05 -4.47 1.72
CA THR A 52 8.45 -4.50 3.14
C THR A 52 9.86 -3.96 3.35
N PHE A 53 10.78 -4.20 2.41
CA PHE A 53 12.18 -3.78 2.52
C PHE A 53 12.42 -2.36 2.02
N ASP A 54 11.88 -2.00 0.86
CA ASP A 54 12.02 -0.67 0.28
C ASP A 54 10.70 -0.23 -0.40
N PRO A 55 9.77 0.37 0.36
CA PRO A 55 8.48 0.81 -0.17
C PRO A 55 8.60 1.90 -1.23
N MET A 56 9.62 2.77 -1.13
CA MET A 56 9.76 3.92 -2.04
C MET A 56 10.09 3.48 -3.46
N LEU A 57 10.89 2.41 -3.58
CA LEU A 57 11.24 1.82 -4.87
C LEU A 57 10.25 0.72 -5.30
N ALA A 58 9.88 -0.19 -4.40
CA ALA A 58 9.14 -1.39 -4.78
C ALA A 58 7.65 -1.15 -5.05
N VAL A 59 7.03 -0.10 -4.50
CA VAL A 59 5.63 0.23 -4.82
C VAL A 59 5.45 0.61 -6.29
N PRO A 60 6.20 1.59 -6.85
CA PRO A 60 6.07 1.92 -8.26
C PRO A 60 6.48 0.76 -9.18
N GLU A 61 7.54 0.01 -8.85
CA GLU A 61 7.95 -1.18 -9.62
C GLU A 61 6.85 -2.24 -9.65
N ALA A 62 6.31 -2.62 -8.49
CA ALA A 62 5.24 -3.62 -8.42
C ALA A 62 3.97 -3.18 -9.17
N TYR A 63 3.68 -1.88 -9.21
CA TYR A 63 2.58 -1.36 -10.01
C TYR A 63 2.86 -1.49 -11.52
N MET A 64 4.07 -1.14 -11.96
CA MET A 64 4.49 -1.25 -13.37
C MET A 64 4.56 -2.71 -13.84
N ASP A 65 4.99 -3.61 -12.98
CA ASP A 65 5.07 -5.05 -13.24
C ASP A 65 3.71 -5.76 -13.13
N GLY A 66 2.66 -5.03 -12.74
CA GLY A 66 1.31 -5.56 -12.57
C GLY A 66 1.15 -6.49 -11.37
N GLU A 67 2.13 -6.54 -10.46
CA GLU A 67 2.06 -7.26 -9.17
C GLU A 67 1.26 -6.49 -8.10
N LEU A 68 0.98 -5.21 -8.35
CA LEU A 68 0.16 -4.34 -7.52
C LEU A 68 -0.87 -3.60 -8.37
N ASP A 69 -2.14 -3.64 -7.95
CA ASP A 69 -3.18 -2.78 -8.53
C ASP A 69 -3.63 -1.70 -7.55
N ILE A 70 -4.10 -0.58 -8.10
CA ILE A 70 -4.84 0.44 -7.35
C ILE A 70 -6.30 0.36 -7.77
N LEU A 71 -7.12 -0.20 -6.89
CA LEU A 71 -8.54 -0.47 -7.13
C LEU A 71 -9.43 0.75 -6.90
N GLU A 72 -8.99 1.69 -6.06
CA GLU A 72 -9.71 2.91 -5.70
C GLU A 72 -8.73 4.06 -5.45
N GLY A 73 -9.12 5.29 -5.77
CA GLY A 73 -8.33 6.51 -5.52
C GLY A 73 -7.21 6.81 -6.53
N GLY A 74 -6.79 5.82 -7.31
CA GLY A 74 -5.80 5.96 -8.39
C GLY A 74 -4.38 6.31 -7.91
N VAL A 75 -3.44 6.40 -8.86
CA VAL A 75 -2.01 6.67 -8.57
C VAL A 75 -1.82 7.98 -7.80
N LEU A 76 -2.54 9.03 -8.18
CA LEU A 76 -2.44 10.32 -7.50
C LEU A 76 -2.93 10.26 -6.04
N GLY A 77 -3.94 9.42 -5.74
CA GLY A 77 -4.38 9.15 -4.38
C GLY A 77 -3.29 8.51 -3.53
N VAL A 78 -2.58 7.52 -4.07
CA VAL A 78 -1.43 6.88 -3.41
C VAL A 78 -0.31 7.90 -3.17
N MET A 79 0.06 8.70 -4.18
CA MET A 79 1.10 9.71 -4.05
C MET A 79 0.76 10.74 -2.99
N ARG A 80 -0.49 11.20 -2.93
CA ARG A 80 -0.95 12.13 -1.90
C ARG A 80 -0.72 11.57 -0.49
N ILE A 81 -1.08 10.32 -0.25
CA ILE A 81 -0.85 9.67 1.05
C ILE A 81 0.66 9.55 1.33
N ALA A 82 1.45 9.13 0.33
CA ALA A 82 2.88 8.91 0.48
C ALA A 82 3.68 10.19 0.79
N PHE A 83 3.28 11.35 0.26
CA PHE A 83 3.99 12.62 0.47
C PHE A 83 3.45 13.45 1.65
N GLN A 84 2.39 12.99 2.33
CA GLN A 84 1.82 13.64 3.50
C GLN A 84 2.36 13.07 4.83
N ASN A 85 3.17 12.02 4.78
CA ASN A 85 3.67 11.27 5.93
C ASN A 85 5.19 11.06 5.85
#